data_AF-A0AAX6T5E3-F1
#
_entry.id   AF-A0AAX6T5E3-F1
#
_cell.length_a   1.000
_cell.length_b   1.000
_cell.length_c   1.000
_cell.angle_alpha   90.00
_cell.angle_beta   90.00
_cell.angle_gamma   90.00
#
_symmetry.space_group_name_H-M   'P 1'
#
loop_
_entity.id
_entity.type
_entity.pdbx_description
1 polymer ?
#
loop_
_entity_poly.entity_id
_entity_poly.type
_entity_poly.pdbx_seq_one_letter_code
_entity_poly.pdbx_strand_id
1 'polypeptide(L)'
;MCIRFSSVAAQQNEKWQSDGAIYPRCTWLGGELLGRLARWCVASSKRELRSTLSLVSIGRYSVLYQELKEKYRDMVRVWPEVTDPEKFVYEDVAIASYLLILWEEERAERGVSTPQSFVDLGCGNGLLVHILCNEGHPGRGIDVRRRKIWDMYGPHTQLEENAITPSAQTLFPAADWLIGNHSDELTPWIPVIAARSSYHCRFFVLPCCFFDFAGRFCRRQSRKTQYREYLDFIREVGEACGFHMEEDCLRIPSTKRVCLIGKSRTYPPAEEAGVDERRTWYLHSRRGLSGGGPLCPAPQAAACSSDHPDGDRTGGTGAQCDLEVSEAQAEGLWLPGFQPREKVERVRNCASLPRDFIDQVVLQVADLLLNRRKSHAGSPREGTCKAWNGGGPVHLGALGILGLGVSLCRTLLRDSKKGPCLRTESLSLAEVAWQLDRATLRRLKHECGGLQTLLRNSRQVFEVLDGRVHIRDWRRELQREKHPEAKRGPSSEAFKTRICWFFTHHPDGCVLPSTSCPFAHGPQELRPPRPPKKKRQVP
;
A
#
# COMPACT_ATOMS: atom_id res chain seq x y z
N MET A 1 -7.65 -22.57 19.10
CA MET A 1 -6.30 -23.18 18.97
C MET A 1 -6.46 -24.61 19.48
N CYS A 2 -6.65 -25.59 18.59
CA CYS A 2 -6.74 -27.00 19.00
C CYS A 2 -5.32 -27.55 19.11
N ILE A 3 -4.91 -27.86 20.33
CA ILE A 3 -3.70 -28.63 20.61
C ILE A 3 -4.15 -30.06 20.83
N ARG A 4 -3.87 -30.96 19.88
CA ARG A 4 -3.95 -32.40 20.13
C ARG A 4 -2.69 -32.78 20.91
N PHE A 5 -2.89 -33.23 22.15
CA PHE A 5 -1.84 -33.90 22.91
C PHE A 5 -1.79 -35.37 22.49
N SER A 6 -0.57 -35.88 22.33
CA SER A 6 -0.30 -37.30 22.48
C SER A 6 1.02 -37.41 23.23
N SER A 7 0.96 -37.86 24.49
CA SER A 7 2.13 -38.28 25.25
C SER A 7 2.54 -39.66 24.75
N VAL A 8 3.79 -39.87 24.37
CA VAL A 8 4.48 -41.14 24.62
C VAL A 8 5.97 -40.83 24.87
N ALA A 9 6.49 -41.52 25.88
CA ALA A 9 7.84 -41.43 26.41
C ALA A 9 8.94 -41.64 25.37
N ALA A 10 10.10 -41.09 25.69
CA ALA A 10 11.34 -41.25 24.94
C ALA A 10 11.72 -42.72 24.78
N GLN A 11 11.95 -43.14 23.53
CA GLN A 11 12.92 -44.17 23.21
C GLN A 11 13.53 -43.88 21.84
N GLN A 12 14.83 -44.16 21.75
CA GLN A 12 15.74 -43.68 20.73
C GLN A 12 15.47 -44.25 19.34
N ASN A 13 15.96 -43.48 18.36
CA ASN A 13 16.44 -43.90 17.05
C ASN A 13 15.42 -43.90 15.90
N GLU A 14 15.05 -42.70 15.43
CA GLU A 14 14.66 -42.50 14.02
C GLU A 14 15.29 -41.23 13.43
N LYS A 15 15.72 -41.38 12.19
CA LYS A 15 16.51 -40.44 11.39
C LYS A 15 15.57 -39.37 10.83
N TRP A 16 15.36 -38.28 11.58
CA TRP A 16 14.48 -37.19 11.15
C TRP A 16 15.08 -36.39 9.98
N GLN A 17 14.39 -36.38 8.83
CA GLN A 17 14.67 -35.46 7.73
C GLN A 17 14.10 -34.09 8.05
N SER A 18 14.90 -33.04 7.85
CA SER A 18 14.52 -31.65 8.11
C SER A 18 13.52 -31.15 7.06
N ASP A 19 12.32 -30.75 7.50
CA ASP A 19 11.22 -30.22 6.69
C ASP A 19 11.25 -28.70 6.53
N GLY A 20 12.37 -28.05 6.91
CA GLY A 20 12.53 -26.60 6.75
C GLY A 20 11.66 -25.74 7.70
N ALA A 21 10.99 -26.34 8.69
CA ALA A 21 10.31 -25.60 9.75
C ALA A 21 11.28 -25.25 10.89
N ILE A 22 11.41 -23.97 11.25
CA ILE A 22 12.17 -23.56 12.44
C ILE A 22 11.32 -23.86 13.68
N TYR A 23 11.63 -24.95 14.37
CA TYR A 23 11.01 -25.30 15.65
C TYR A 23 11.46 -24.33 16.77
N PRO A 24 10.54 -23.74 17.56
CA PRO A 24 10.93 -22.94 18.71
C PRO A 24 11.60 -23.83 19.77
N ARG A 25 12.81 -23.46 20.21
CA ARG A 25 13.55 -24.18 21.26
C ARG A 25 12.73 -24.23 22.54
N CYS A 26 12.82 -25.33 23.31
CA CYS A 26 12.15 -25.47 24.62
C CYS A 26 12.44 -24.30 25.56
N THR A 27 13.63 -23.71 25.48
CA THR A 27 14.01 -22.51 26.24
C THR A 27 13.20 -21.27 25.86
N TRP A 28 12.82 -21.12 24.59
CA TRP A 28 11.94 -20.03 24.13
C TRP A 28 10.50 -20.27 24.57
N LEU A 29 10.03 -21.51 24.52
CA LEU A 29 8.68 -21.88 24.99
C LEU A 29 8.53 -21.64 26.50
N GLY A 30 9.52 -22.05 27.31
CA GLY A 30 9.50 -21.80 28.76
C GLY A 30 9.74 -20.34 29.13
N GLY A 31 10.74 -19.69 28.51
CA GLY A 31 11.21 -18.37 28.93
C GLY A 31 10.43 -17.20 28.33
N GLU A 32 9.99 -17.31 27.07
CA GLU A 32 9.44 -16.17 26.31
C GLU A 32 7.94 -16.34 26.01
N LEU A 33 7.50 -17.54 25.62
CA LEU A 33 6.11 -17.79 25.24
C LEU A 33 5.15 -17.58 26.42
N LEU A 34 5.45 -18.13 27.60
CA LEU A 34 4.60 -17.96 28.79
C LEU A 34 4.49 -16.48 29.19
N GLY A 35 5.60 -15.74 29.17
CA GLY A 35 5.60 -14.30 29.44
C GLY A 35 4.87 -13.48 28.37
N ARG A 36 4.89 -13.90 27.11
CA ARG A 36 4.08 -13.28 26.04
C ARG A 36 2.61 -13.61 26.17
N LEU A 37 2.26 -14.85 26.47
CA LEU A 37 0.88 -15.29 26.70
C LEU A 37 0.27 -14.54 27.89
N ALA A 38 0.98 -14.46 29.02
CA ALA A 38 0.53 -13.68 30.17
C ALA A 38 0.28 -12.20 29.79
N ARG A 39 1.21 -11.58 29.05
CA ARG A 39 1.04 -10.22 28.53
C ARG A 39 -0.16 -10.09 27.59
N TRP A 40 -0.36 -11.04 26.68
CA TRP A 40 -1.48 -11.02 25.72
C TRP A 40 -2.84 -11.25 26.39
N CYS A 41 -2.90 -12.11 27.41
CA CYS A 41 -4.12 -12.32 28.19
C CYS A 41 -4.50 -11.06 28.99
N VAL A 42 -3.52 -10.34 29.56
CA VAL A 42 -3.75 -9.11 30.32
C VAL A 42 -4.02 -7.90 29.41
N ALA A 43 -3.42 -7.87 28.21
CA ALA A 43 -3.64 -6.81 27.22
C ALA A 43 -4.99 -6.90 26.47
N SER A 44 -5.84 -7.87 26.80
CA SER A 44 -7.19 -8.02 26.24
C SER A 44 -8.17 -6.98 26.80
N SER A 45 -7.83 -5.70 26.70
CA SER A 45 -8.77 -4.60 26.89
C SER A 45 -9.48 -4.33 25.57
N LYS A 46 -10.78 -4.69 25.50
CA LYS A 46 -11.77 -4.38 24.44
C LYS A 46 -11.18 -4.27 23.02
N ARG A 47 -10.96 -5.41 22.34
CA ARG A 47 -10.71 -5.39 20.89
C ARG A 47 -11.94 -4.82 20.18
N GLU A 48 -11.79 -3.68 19.52
CA GLU A 48 -12.82 -3.12 18.61
C GLU A 48 -13.07 -4.00 17.37
N LEU A 49 -12.18 -4.96 17.08
CA LEU A 49 -12.27 -5.88 15.94
C LEU A 49 -12.62 -7.30 16.41
N ARG A 50 -13.58 -7.93 15.72
CA ARG A 50 -14.00 -9.31 15.94
C ARG A 50 -12.83 -10.30 15.89
N SER A 51 -13.02 -11.49 16.47
CA SER A 51 -12.05 -12.58 16.40
C SER A 51 -11.81 -13.00 14.94
N THR A 52 -10.62 -13.54 14.66
CA THR A 52 -10.26 -14.02 13.32
C THR A 52 -11.04 -15.29 12.97
N LEU A 53 -11.64 -15.32 11.78
CA LEU A 53 -12.47 -16.43 11.29
C LEU A 53 -13.59 -16.78 12.29
N SER A 54 -14.33 -15.76 12.72
CA SER A 54 -15.40 -15.88 13.70
C SER A 54 -16.73 -16.35 13.13
N LEU A 55 -16.95 -16.17 11.81
CA LEU A 55 -18.19 -16.56 11.13
C LEU A 55 -18.11 -17.94 10.46
N VAL A 56 -16.95 -18.60 10.49
CA VAL A 56 -16.74 -19.92 9.88
C VAL A 56 -15.97 -20.84 10.83
N SER A 57 -16.14 -22.15 10.69
CA SER A 57 -15.36 -23.11 11.48
C SER A 57 -13.87 -23.03 11.15
N ILE A 58 -13.05 -22.63 12.14
CA ILE A 58 -11.59 -22.58 12.01
C ILE A 58 -11.00 -23.94 11.60
N GLY A 59 -11.55 -25.04 12.10
CA GLY A 59 -11.11 -26.39 11.78
C GLY A 59 -11.33 -26.72 10.30
N ARG A 60 -12.57 -26.52 9.82
CA ARG A 60 -12.94 -26.77 8.42
C ARG A 60 -12.18 -25.86 7.46
N TYR A 61 -12.10 -24.56 7.79
CA TYR A 61 -11.30 -23.59 7.03
C TYR A 61 -9.84 -24.03 6.91
N SER A 62 -9.23 -24.49 8.01
CA SER A 62 -7.81 -24.86 8.00
C SER A 62 -7.54 -26.06 7.11
N VAL A 63 -8.46 -27.03 7.06
CA VAL A 63 -8.36 -28.21 6.18
C VAL A 63 -8.51 -27.78 4.72
N LEU A 64 -9.62 -27.12 4.38
CA LEU A 64 -9.91 -26.69 3.01
C LEU A 64 -8.82 -25.75 2.46
N TYR A 65 -8.31 -24.85 3.29
CA TYR A 65 -7.21 -23.97 2.89
C TYR A 65 -5.95 -24.74 2.51
N GLN A 66 -5.57 -25.80 3.23
CA GLN A 66 -4.40 -26.60 2.85
C GLN A 66 -4.66 -27.39 1.57
N GLU A 67 -5.86 -27.92 1.39
CA GLU A 67 -6.26 -28.65 0.17
C GLU A 67 -6.18 -27.74 -1.07
N LEU A 68 -6.82 -26.57 -1.00
CA LEU A 68 -6.77 -25.60 -2.10
C LEU A 68 -5.36 -25.03 -2.30
N LYS A 69 -4.61 -24.81 -1.21
CA LYS A 69 -3.22 -24.34 -1.31
C LYS A 69 -2.34 -25.32 -2.09
N GLU A 70 -2.48 -26.62 -1.85
CA GLU A 70 -1.73 -27.62 -2.62
C GLU A 70 -2.25 -27.71 -4.06
N LYS A 71 -3.57 -27.71 -4.26
CA LYS A 71 -4.22 -27.77 -5.59
C LYS A 71 -3.79 -26.63 -6.52
N TYR A 72 -3.68 -25.41 -5.99
CA TYR A 72 -3.34 -24.20 -6.77
C TYR A 72 -1.88 -23.76 -6.63
N ARG A 73 -1.03 -24.60 -6.02
CA ARG A 73 0.39 -24.30 -5.77
C ARG A 73 1.16 -23.94 -7.04
N ASP A 74 0.90 -24.63 -8.14
CA ASP A 74 1.60 -24.41 -9.40
C ASP A 74 1.32 -23.03 -10.00
N MET A 75 0.21 -22.39 -9.62
CA MET A 75 -0.12 -21.02 -10.05
C MET A 75 0.96 -20.01 -9.61
N VAL A 76 1.65 -20.27 -8.50
CA VAL A 76 2.79 -19.45 -8.02
C VAL A 76 3.96 -19.52 -9.00
N ARG A 77 4.16 -20.67 -9.66
CA ARG A 77 5.31 -20.89 -10.55
C ARG A 77 5.13 -20.22 -11.91
N VAL A 78 3.90 -20.17 -12.39
CA VAL A 78 3.54 -19.67 -13.73
C VAL A 78 2.93 -18.26 -13.71
N TRP A 79 3.00 -17.56 -12.57
CA TRP A 79 2.42 -16.23 -12.38
C TRP A 79 3.03 -15.19 -13.35
N PRO A 80 2.24 -14.62 -14.29
CA PRO A 80 2.75 -13.70 -15.30
C PRO A 80 2.71 -12.22 -14.86
N GLU A 81 2.09 -11.92 -13.72
CA GLU A 81 1.94 -10.56 -13.23
C GLU A 81 3.19 -10.09 -12.47
N VAL A 82 3.38 -8.77 -12.39
CA VAL A 82 4.53 -8.14 -11.70
C VAL A 82 4.45 -8.18 -10.17
N THR A 83 3.35 -8.71 -9.64
CA THR A 83 3.09 -8.84 -8.21
C THR A 83 3.78 -10.07 -7.61
N ASP A 84 3.91 -10.10 -6.28
CA ASP A 84 4.48 -11.25 -5.57
C ASP A 84 3.52 -12.45 -5.63
N PRO A 85 3.85 -13.53 -6.36
CA PRO A 85 2.93 -14.64 -6.55
C PRO A 85 2.58 -15.37 -5.25
N GLU A 86 3.53 -15.53 -4.32
CA GLU A 86 3.25 -16.23 -3.06
C GLU A 86 2.27 -15.45 -2.20
N LYS A 87 2.36 -14.11 -2.22
CA LYS A 87 1.42 -13.28 -1.49
C LYS A 87 0.02 -13.34 -2.11
N PHE A 88 -0.10 -13.10 -3.42
CA PHE A 88 -1.40 -12.92 -4.07
C PHE A 88 -2.14 -14.24 -4.29
N VAL A 89 -1.44 -15.31 -4.69
CA VAL A 89 -2.08 -16.62 -4.90
C VAL A 89 -2.65 -17.16 -3.59
N TYR A 90 -1.88 -17.14 -2.51
CA TYR A 90 -2.34 -17.68 -1.23
C TYR A 90 -3.34 -16.76 -0.51
N GLU A 91 -3.37 -15.47 -0.84
CA GLU A 91 -4.42 -14.55 -0.40
C GLU A 91 -5.77 -14.92 -1.03
N ASP A 92 -5.81 -15.11 -2.36
CA ASP A 92 -7.04 -15.52 -3.05
C ASP A 92 -7.49 -16.95 -2.67
N VAL A 93 -6.55 -17.89 -2.46
CA VAL A 93 -6.87 -19.23 -1.93
C VAL A 93 -7.51 -19.15 -0.54
N ALA A 94 -7.00 -18.28 0.34
CA ALA A 94 -7.57 -18.07 1.67
C ALA A 94 -8.97 -17.45 1.61
N ILE A 95 -9.20 -16.49 0.71
CA ILE A 95 -10.52 -15.88 0.50
C ILE A 95 -11.50 -16.92 -0.08
N ALA A 96 -11.09 -17.70 -1.08
CA ALA A 96 -11.91 -18.77 -1.65
C ALA A 96 -12.29 -19.81 -0.58
N SER A 97 -11.32 -20.26 0.23
CA SER A 97 -11.58 -21.20 1.33
C SER A 97 -12.62 -20.66 2.31
N TYR A 98 -12.56 -19.37 2.64
CA TYR A 98 -13.52 -18.72 3.51
C TYR A 98 -14.93 -18.72 2.90
N LEU A 99 -15.05 -18.28 1.64
CA LEU A 99 -16.33 -18.19 0.94
C LEU A 99 -16.97 -19.57 0.75
N LEU A 100 -16.20 -20.59 0.40
CA LEU A 100 -16.72 -21.95 0.20
C LEU A 100 -17.30 -22.54 1.49
N ILE A 101 -16.63 -22.36 2.64
CA ILE A 101 -17.18 -22.79 3.93
C ILE A 101 -18.43 -21.98 4.29
N LEU A 102 -18.38 -20.67 4.11
CA LEU A 102 -19.53 -19.79 4.36
C LEU A 102 -20.75 -20.21 3.53
N TRP A 103 -20.55 -20.51 2.25
CA TRP A 103 -21.59 -20.94 1.32
C TRP A 103 -22.09 -22.35 1.61
N GLU A 104 -21.22 -23.26 2.03
CA GLU A 104 -21.63 -24.60 2.46
C GLU A 104 -22.52 -24.54 3.70
N GLU A 105 -22.17 -23.72 4.69
CA GLU A 105 -22.98 -23.48 5.89
C GLU A 105 -24.33 -22.84 5.52
N GLU A 106 -24.33 -21.84 4.62
CA GLU A 106 -25.56 -21.22 4.12
C GLU A 106 -26.48 -22.23 3.41
N ARG A 107 -25.91 -23.13 2.58
CA ARG A 107 -26.68 -24.18 1.89
C ARG A 107 -27.34 -25.12 2.90
N ALA A 108 -26.60 -25.53 3.93
CA ALA A 108 -27.10 -26.40 5.00
C ALA A 108 -28.24 -25.73 5.78
N GLU A 109 -28.09 -24.45 6.15
CA GLU A 109 -29.13 -23.67 6.84
C GLU A 109 -30.41 -23.52 6.01
N ARG A 110 -30.27 -23.37 4.68
CA ARG A 110 -31.39 -23.23 3.75
C ARG A 110 -31.99 -24.56 3.27
N GLY A 111 -31.35 -25.69 3.58
CA GLY A 111 -31.76 -27.01 3.08
C GLY A 111 -31.64 -27.16 1.56
N VAL A 112 -30.70 -26.45 0.93
CA VAL A 112 -30.47 -26.51 -0.53
C VAL A 112 -29.14 -27.19 -0.85
N SER A 113 -29.08 -27.93 -1.95
CA SER A 113 -27.86 -28.63 -2.40
C SER A 113 -27.16 -27.91 -3.56
N THR A 114 -27.83 -26.98 -4.23
CA THR A 114 -27.31 -26.25 -5.38
C THR A 114 -26.19 -25.29 -4.98
N PRO A 115 -25.01 -25.31 -5.63
CA PRO A 115 -23.95 -24.34 -5.40
C PRO A 115 -24.40 -22.91 -5.71
N GLN A 116 -23.99 -21.96 -4.86
CA GLN A 116 -24.28 -20.54 -5.02
C GLN A 116 -23.66 -19.98 -6.29
N SER A 117 -24.44 -19.17 -7.00
CA SER A 117 -23.96 -18.36 -8.10
C SER A 117 -23.34 -17.04 -7.62
N PHE A 118 -22.34 -16.52 -8.34
CA PHE A 118 -21.68 -15.28 -7.94
C PHE A 118 -21.23 -14.38 -9.10
N VAL A 119 -21.05 -13.10 -8.79
CA VAL A 119 -20.35 -12.13 -9.65
C VAL A 119 -19.31 -11.38 -8.82
N ASP A 120 -18.04 -11.39 -9.25
CA ASP A 120 -16.96 -10.63 -8.61
C ASP A 120 -16.74 -9.30 -9.34
N LEU A 121 -17.01 -8.19 -8.64
CA LEU A 121 -16.97 -6.84 -9.18
C LEU A 121 -15.63 -6.16 -8.87
N GLY A 122 -14.87 -5.86 -9.92
CA GLY A 122 -13.48 -5.43 -9.81
C GLY A 122 -12.54 -6.61 -9.56
N CYS A 123 -12.72 -7.71 -10.29
CA CYS A 123 -12.05 -9.00 -10.02
C CYS A 123 -10.54 -9.00 -10.30
N GLY A 124 -9.99 -7.94 -10.89
CA GLY A 124 -8.55 -7.75 -11.09
C GLY A 124 -7.87 -8.91 -11.83
N ASN A 125 -7.05 -9.67 -11.10
CA ASN A 125 -6.33 -10.81 -11.66
C ASN A 125 -7.26 -11.98 -12.06
N GLY A 126 -8.48 -12.06 -11.54
CA GLY A 126 -9.45 -13.14 -11.84
C GLY A 126 -9.16 -14.50 -11.17
N LEU A 127 -8.13 -14.62 -10.32
CA LEU A 127 -7.77 -15.88 -9.68
C LEU A 127 -8.84 -16.36 -8.70
N LEU A 128 -9.44 -15.47 -7.91
CA LEU A 128 -10.54 -15.83 -7.01
C LEU A 128 -11.71 -16.44 -7.80
N VAL A 129 -12.09 -15.82 -8.92
CA VAL A 129 -13.14 -16.31 -9.83
C VAL A 129 -12.76 -17.69 -10.38
N HIS A 130 -11.51 -17.85 -10.84
CA HIS A 130 -11.00 -19.12 -11.35
C HIS A 130 -11.13 -20.25 -10.31
N ILE A 131 -10.71 -20.00 -9.07
CA ILE A 131 -10.78 -20.99 -7.99
C ILE A 131 -12.24 -21.35 -7.72
N LEU A 132 -13.12 -20.37 -7.49
CA LEU A 132 -14.52 -20.63 -7.16
C LEU A 132 -15.25 -21.39 -8.27
N CYS A 133 -15.03 -21.04 -9.54
CA CYS A 133 -15.59 -21.77 -10.68
C CYS A 133 -15.10 -23.23 -10.73
N ASN A 134 -13.81 -23.46 -10.50
CA ASN A 134 -13.24 -24.81 -10.49
C ASN A 134 -13.65 -25.64 -9.26
N GLU A 135 -14.06 -24.99 -8.16
CA GLU A 135 -14.70 -25.64 -7.01
C GLU A 135 -16.22 -25.83 -7.21
N GLY A 136 -16.73 -25.64 -8.42
CA GLY A 136 -18.10 -26.01 -8.82
C GLY A 136 -19.15 -24.90 -8.66
N HIS A 137 -18.74 -23.66 -8.38
CA HIS A 137 -19.65 -22.54 -8.24
C HIS A 137 -19.81 -21.76 -9.56
N PRO A 138 -21.04 -21.62 -10.10
CA PRO A 138 -21.25 -20.87 -11.33
C PRO A 138 -21.04 -19.37 -11.07
N GLY A 139 -20.22 -18.70 -11.89
CA GLY A 139 -20.01 -17.28 -11.71
C GLY A 139 -19.11 -16.67 -12.75
N ARG A 140 -18.92 -15.35 -12.62
CA ARG A 140 -18.03 -14.58 -13.49
C ARG A 140 -17.38 -13.42 -12.77
N GLY A 141 -16.25 -12.96 -13.28
CA GLY A 141 -15.57 -11.76 -12.83
C GLY A 141 -15.70 -10.64 -13.84
N ILE A 142 -15.91 -9.42 -13.36
CA ILE A 142 -15.94 -8.22 -14.21
C ILE A 142 -14.88 -7.25 -13.69
N ASP A 143 -13.97 -6.84 -14.56
CA ASP A 143 -13.00 -5.78 -14.26
C ASP A 143 -12.91 -4.80 -15.41
N VAL A 144 -12.61 -3.54 -15.11
CA VAL A 144 -12.42 -2.51 -16.14
C VAL A 144 -11.18 -2.76 -17.00
N ARG A 145 -10.26 -3.62 -16.55
CA ARG A 145 -9.03 -3.96 -17.26
C ARG A 145 -8.80 -5.47 -17.31
N ARG A 146 -8.57 -5.98 -18.52
CA ARG A 146 -8.05 -7.35 -18.69
C ARG A 146 -6.62 -7.45 -18.17
N ARG A 147 -6.30 -8.52 -17.45
CA ARG A 147 -4.93 -8.86 -17.00
C ARG A 147 -4.33 -9.98 -17.84
N LYS A 148 -2.99 -10.07 -17.88
CA LYS A 148 -2.30 -11.07 -18.72
C LYS A 148 -2.57 -12.48 -18.26
N ILE A 149 -2.74 -12.67 -16.95
CA ILE A 149 -3.06 -13.97 -16.38
C ILE A 149 -4.41 -14.53 -16.86
N TRP A 150 -5.33 -13.69 -17.38
CA TRP A 150 -6.62 -14.17 -17.88
C TRP A 150 -6.47 -15.14 -19.05
N ASP A 151 -5.41 -15.00 -19.86
CA ASP A 151 -5.13 -15.89 -21.00
C ASP A 151 -4.73 -17.31 -20.56
N MET A 152 -4.39 -17.49 -19.28
CA MET A 152 -3.99 -18.78 -18.72
C MET A 152 -5.15 -19.58 -18.14
N TYR A 153 -6.30 -18.94 -17.91
CA TYR A 153 -7.44 -19.63 -17.33
C TYR A 153 -8.22 -20.41 -18.39
N GLY A 154 -8.74 -21.57 -17.99
CA GLY A 154 -9.53 -22.43 -18.87
C GLY A 154 -10.94 -21.89 -19.14
N PRO A 155 -11.70 -22.54 -20.04
CA PRO A 155 -13.03 -22.11 -20.47
C PRO A 155 -14.07 -22.07 -19.34
N HIS A 156 -13.81 -22.74 -18.21
CA HIS A 156 -14.65 -22.70 -17.01
C HIS A 156 -14.60 -21.36 -16.27
N THR A 157 -13.61 -20.51 -16.56
CA THR A 157 -13.43 -19.22 -15.90
C THR A 157 -13.95 -18.09 -16.78
N GLN A 158 -15.09 -17.52 -16.39
CA GLN A 158 -15.72 -16.43 -17.13
C GLN A 158 -15.23 -15.08 -16.60
N LEU A 159 -14.51 -14.33 -17.43
CA LEU A 159 -13.97 -13.01 -17.09
C LEU A 159 -14.31 -12.00 -18.19
N GLU A 160 -14.84 -10.85 -17.80
CA GLU A 160 -15.33 -9.81 -18.68
C GLU A 160 -14.56 -8.50 -18.46
N GLU A 161 -13.99 -7.94 -19.53
CA GLU A 161 -13.39 -6.61 -19.49
C GLU A 161 -14.47 -5.55 -19.71
N ASN A 162 -15.08 -5.07 -18.62
CA ASN A 162 -16.14 -4.07 -18.67
C ASN A 162 -16.09 -3.11 -17.48
N ALA A 163 -16.46 -1.85 -17.72
CA ALA A 163 -16.58 -0.87 -16.65
C ALA A 163 -17.93 -1.03 -15.93
N ILE A 164 -17.89 -1.18 -14.61
CA ILE A 164 -19.10 -1.16 -13.78
C ILE A 164 -19.44 0.29 -13.46
N THR A 165 -20.57 0.75 -13.98
CA THR A 165 -21.13 2.07 -13.69
C THR A 165 -22.42 1.89 -12.88
N PRO A 166 -22.48 2.32 -11.60
CA PRO A 166 -23.63 2.12 -10.72
C PRO A 166 -24.92 2.70 -11.28
N SER A 167 -25.74 1.83 -11.83
CA SER A 167 -26.94 2.16 -12.60
C SER A 167 -27.85 0.94 -12.72
N ALA A 168 -29.05 1.12 -13.28
CA ALA A 168 -29.98 0.02 -13.53
C ALA A 168 -29.45 -1.01 -14.55
N GLN A 169 -28.47 -0.63 -15.37
CA GLN A 169 -27.86 -1.51 -16.38
C GLN A 169 -26.84 -2.49 -15.79
N THR A 170 -26.34 -2.24 -14.58
CA THR A 170 -25.36 -3.08 -13.89
C THR A 170 -25.99 -3.86 -12.73
N LEU A 171 -27.11 -4.53 -13.00
CA LEU A 171 -27.81 -5.39 -12.05
C LEU A 171 -27.61 -6.87 -12.37
N PHE A 172 -27.65 -7.70 -11.33
CA PHE A 172 -27.36 -9.14 -11.42
C PHE A 172 -28.47 -9.97 -10.77
N PRO A 173 -29.71 -9.94 -11.29
CA PRO A 173 -30.87 -10.56 -10.64
C PRO A 173 -30.77 -12.08 -10.47
N ALA A 174 -29.96 -12.74 -11.29
CA ALA A 174 -29.71 -14.18 -11.23
C ALA A 174 -28.57 -14.59 -10.28
N ALA A 175 -27.82 -13.65 -9.72
CA ALA A 175 -26.67 -13.95 -8.87
C ALA A 175 -27.08 -14.02 -7.39
N ASP A 176 -26.68 -15.09 -6.70
CA ASP A 176 -26.87 -15.22 -5.26
C ASP A 176 -25.95 -14.29 -4.48
N TRP A 177 -24.72 -14.11 -4.97
CA TRP A 177 -23.67 -13.35 -4.29
C TRP A 177 -22.95 -12.34 -5.20
N LEU A 178 -22.76 -11.12 -4.69
CA LEU A 178 -21.80 -10.17 -5.23
C LEU A 178 -20.54 -10.15 -4.36
N ILE A 179 -19.38 -10.28 -5.00
CA ILE A 179 -18.08 -10.26 -4.33
C ILE A 179 -17.37 -8.95 -4.68
N GLY A 180 -16.71 -8.36 -3.69
CA GLY A 180 -15.81 -7.23 -3.83
C GLY A 180 -14.50 -7.50 -3.13
N ASN A 181 -13.64 -8.31 -3.73
CA ASN A 181 -12.30 -8.54 -3.22
C ASN A 181 -11.40 -7.38 -3.63
N HIS A 182 -11.11 -6.46 -2.70
CA HIS A 182 -10.24 -5.31 -2.97
C HIS A 182 -10.72 -4.44 -4.16
N SER A 183 -12.04 -4.24 -4.25
CA SER A 183 -12.74 -3.64 -5.40
C SER A 183 -12.64 -2.10 -5.52
N ASP A 184 -11.69 -1.47 -4.82
CA ASP A 184 -11.42 -0.03 -4.87
C ASP A 184 -12.69 0.86 -4.77
N GLU A 185 -12.95 1.69 -5.78
CA GLU A 185 -14.08 2.62 -5.84
C GLU A 185 -15.45 1.94 -5.85
N LEU A 186 -15.52 0.65 -6.20
CA LEU A 186 -16.77 -0.11 -6.19
C LEU A 186 -17.16 -0.61 -4.80
N THR A 187 -16.24 -0.63 -3.83
CA THR A 187 -16.51 -1.16 -2.48
C THR A 187 -17.81 -0.60 -1.85
N PRO A 188 -18.07 0.72 -1.79
CA PRO A 188 -19.33 1.25 -1.25
C PRO A 188 -20.54 0.97 -2.15
N TRP A 189 -20.35 0.72 -3.44
CA TRP A 189 -21.43 0.45 -4.39
C TRP A 189 -21.93 -0.99 -4.35
N ILE A 190 -21.09 -1.96 -3.98
CA ILE A 190 -21.46 -3.39 -3.98
C ILE A 190 -22.69 -3.68 -3.11
N PRO A 191 -22.83 -3.16 -1.87
CA PRO A 191 -24.07 -3.35 -1.11
C PRO A 191 -25.31 -2.79 -1.81
N VAL A 192 -25.18 -1.64 -2.50
CA VAL A 192 -26.29 -1.01 -3.24
C VAL A 192 -26.68 -1.85 -4.45
N ILE A 193 -25.68 -2.31 -5.22
CA ILE A 193 -25.89 -3.16 -6.40
C ILE A 193 -26.53 -4.48 -5.97
N ALA A 194 -26.06 -5.10 -4.89
CA ALA A 194 -26.66 -6.32 -4.36
C ALA A 194 -28.11 -6.09 -3.93
N ALA A 195 -28.38 -4.98 -3.23
CA ALA A 195 -29.73 -4.62 -2.81
C ALA A 195 -30.71 -4.46 -3.97
N ARG A 196 -30.28 -3.81 -5.06
CA ARG A 196 -31.10 -3.55 -6.24
C ARG A 196 -31.13 -4.69 -7.25
N SER A 197 -30.20 -5.65 -7.17
CA SER A 197 -30.16 -6.78 -8.09
C SER A 197 -31.26 -7.78 -7.77
N SER A 198 -31.43 -8.15 -6.50
CA SER A 198 -32.49 -9.04 -6.05
C SER A 198 -32.62 -8.94 -4.53
N TYR A 199 -33.85 -9.08 -4.02
CA TYR A 199 -34.12 -9.13 -2.58
C TYR A 199 -33.29 -10.23 -1.89
N HIS A 200 -33.03 -11.34 -2.58
CA HIS A 200 -32.27 -12.47 -2.06
C HIS A 200 -30.76 -12.40 -2.31
N CYS A 201 -30.29 -11.43 -3.10
CA CYS A 201 -28.87 -11.27 -3.40
C CYS A 201 -28.11 -10.82 -2.15
N ARG A 202 -26.96 -11.45 -1.91
CA ARG A 202 -26.05 -11.23 -0.78
C ARG A 202 -24.78 -10.59 -1.28
N PHE A 203 -23.95 -10.11 -0.36
CA PHE A 203 -22.64 -9.63 -0.74
C PHE A 203 -21.56 -9.95 0.27
N PHE A 204 -20.33 -10.01 -0.25
CA PHE A 204 -19.09 -10.01 0.50
C PHE A 204 -18.21 -8.89 -0.03
N VAL A 205 -17.66 -8.06 0.86
CA VAL A 205 -16.63 -7.08 0.49
C VAL A 205 -15.42 -7.18 1.41
N LEU A 206 -14.23 -7.06 0.81
CA LEU A 206 -12.94 -6.97 1.50
C LEU A 206 -12.28 -5.61 1.17
N PRO A 207 -12.59 -4.56 1.94
CA PRO A 207 -12.16 -3.19 1.60
C PRO A 207 -10.65 -3.00 1.75
N CYS A 208 -10.00 -2.44 0.72
CA CYS A 208 -8.59 -2.01 0.78
C CYS A 208 -8.41 -0.51 0.57
N CYS A 209 -9.15 0.14 -0.32
CA CYS A 209 -8.99 1.56 -0.61
C CYS A 209 -10.14 2.38 -0.04
N PHE A 210 -9.87 3.65 0.29
CA PHE A 210 -10.80 4.52 1.01
C PHE A 210 -11.56 5.41 0.02
N PHE A 211 -12.63 4.86 -0.56
CA PHE A 211 -13.49 5.55 -1.52
C PHE A 211 -14.88 5.78 -0.94
N ASP A 212 -15.44 6.95 -1.19
CA ASP A 212 -16.88 7.19 -1.03
C ASP A 212 -17.58 6.87 -2.36
N PHE A 213 -18.90 7.08 -2.45
CA PHE A 213 -19.67 6.88 -3.68
C PHE A 213 -19.18 7.76 -4.85
N ALA A 214 -18.68 8.97 -4.55
CA ALA A 214 -18.14 9.90 -5.52
C ALA A 214 -16.77 10.41 -5.04
N GLY A 215 -15.71 9.64 -5.31
CA GLY A 215 -14.33 10.02 -5.03
C GLY A 215 -13.79 9.46 -3.71
N ARG A 216 -12.87 10.20 -3.07
CA ARG A 216 -12.16 9.69 -1.88
C ARG A 216 -12.98 9.85 -0.62
N PHE A 217 -12.91 8.84 0.24
CA PHE A 217 -13.53 8.89 1.56
C PHE A 217 -12.85 9.94 2.45
N CYS A 218 -13.65 10.86 2.98
CA CYS A 218 -13.23 11.90 3.91
C CYS A 218 -13.48 11.45 5.35
N ARG A 219 -12.43 11.53 6.18
CA ARG A 219 -12.53 11.18 7.60
C ARG A 219 -13.38 12.21 8.34
N ARG A 220 -14.28 11.72 9.19
CA ARG A 220 -15.20 12.48 10.05
C ARG A 220 -14.72 12.51 11.50
N GLN A 221 -13.97 11.51 11.96
CA GLN A 221 -13.58 11.32 13.36
C GLN A 221 -12.08 11.01 13.50
N SER A 222 -11.34 11.86 14.21
CA SER A 222 -9.89 11.66 14.44
C SER A 222 -9.56 10.59 15.49
N ARG A 223 -10.51 10.17 16.32
CA ARG A 223 -10.29 9.24 17.45
C ARG A 223 -10.10 7.78 17.03
N LYS A 224 -10.62 7.38 15.87
CA LYS A 224 -10.49 6.01 15.33
C LYS A 224 -9.32 5.91 14.35
N THR A 225 -8.92 4.69 14.00
CA THR A 225 -8.03 4.51 12.83
C THR A 225 -8.82 4.80 11.54
N GLN A 226 -8.15 5.28 10.50
CA GLN A 226 -8.80 5.52 9.20
C GLN A 226 -9.46 4.24 8.65
N TYR A 227 -8.83 3.08 8.85
CA TYR A 227 -9.39 1.81 8.39
C TYR A 227 -10.64 1.41 9.16
N ARG A 228 -10.66 1.53 10.49
CA ARG A 228 -11.85 1.22 11.29
C ARG A 228 -13.02 2.14 10.92
N GLU A 229 -12.74 3.44 10.79
CA GLU A 229 -13.75 4.43 10.41
C GLU A 229 -14.32 4.15 9.02
N TYR A 230 -13.47 3.69 8.08
CA TYR A 230 -13.94 3.28 6.76
C TYR A 230 -14.79 2.01 6.80
N LEU A 231 -14.43 1.01 7.61
CA LEU A 231 -15.26 -0.18 7.82
C LEU A 231 -16.62 0.17 8.44
N ASP A 232 -16.65 1.14 9.35
CA ASP A 232 -17.90 1.67 9.91
C ASP A 232 -18.76 2.33 8.84
N PHE A 233 -18.15 3.08 7.92
CA PHE A 233 -18.85 3.65 6.77
C PHE A 233 -19.45 2.58 5.85
N ILE A 234 -18.69 1.55 5.47
CA ILE A 234 -19.22 0.48 4.61
C ILE A 234 -20.33 -0.32 5.32
N ARG A 235 -20.24 -0.49 6.65
CA ARG A 235 -21.34 -1.05 7.44
C ARG A 235 -22.59 -0.17 7.36
N GLU A 236 -22.45 1.13 7.57
CA GLU A 236 -23.57 2.09 7.49
C GLU A 236 -24.24 2.04 6.11
N VAL A 237 -23.45 1.92 5.03
CA VAL A 237 -23.96 1.74 3.68
C VAL A 237 -24.79 0.45 3.55
N GLY A 238 -24.27 -0.67 4.08
CA GLY A 238 -24.99 -1.95 4.05
C GLY A 238 -26.28 -1.93 4.88
N GLU A 239 -26.26 -1.30 6.05
CA GLU A 239 -27.44 -1.09 6.89
C GLU A 239 -28.49 -0.19 6.21
N ALA A 240 -28.07 0.89 5.55
CA ALA A 240 -28.94 1.75 4.74
C ALA A 240 -29.53 1.01 3.53
N CYS A 241 -28.81 0.01 3.00
CA CYS A 241 -29.32 -0.91 1.98
C CYS A 241 -30.24 -2.01 2.56
N GLY A 242 -30.45 -2.00 3.88
CA GLY A 242 -31.34 -2.89 4.61
C GLY A 242 -30.82 -4.32 4.79
N PHE A 243 -29.50 -4.49 4.89
CA PHE A 243 -28.87 -5.76 5.21
C PHE A 243 -28.60 -5.94 6.70
N HIS A 244 -28.73 -7.17 7.18
CA HIS A 244 -28.05 -7.61 8.40
C HIS A 244 -26.55 -7.73 8.14
N MET A 245 -25.79 -6.80 8.72
CA MET A 245 -24.35 -6.67 8.50
C MET A 245 -23.54 -7.52 9.48
N GLU A 246 -22.73 -8.42 8.93
CA GLU A 246 -21.71 -9.16 9.68
C GLU A 246 -20.30 -8.67 9.32
N GLU A 247 -19.39 -8.80 10.28
CA GLU A 247 -17.97 -8.49 10.11
C GLU A 247 -17.17 -9.71 10.52
N ASP A 248 -16.10 -9.99 9.78
CA ASP A 248 -15.11 -10.99 10.17
C ASP A 248 -13.69 -10.54 9.81
N CYS A 249 -12.70 -11.16 10.44
CA CYS A 249 -11.30 -10.94 10.14
C CYS A 249 -10.72 -12.20 9.48
N LEU A 250 -10.31 -12.08 8.23
CA LEU A 250 -9.72 -13.19 7.46
C LEU A 250 -8.29 -13.50 7.90
N ARG A 251 -7.83 -14.72 7.58
CA ARG A 251 -6.44 -15.15 7.76
C ARG A 251 -5.67 -15.04 6.43
N ILE A 252 -5.37 -13.80 6.05
CA ILE A 252 -4.63 -13.44 4.83
C ILE A 252 -3.38 -12.60 5.16
N PRO A 253 -2.35 -12.56 4.27
CA PRO A 253 -1.13 -11.77 4.46
C PRO A 253 -1.34 -10.26 4.19
N SER A 254 -2.39 -9.68 4.76
CA SER A 254 -2.76 -8.26 4.62
C SER A 254 -3.06 -7.61 5.98
N THR A 255 -2.78 -6.31 6.07
CA THR A 255 -3.22 -5.46 7.19
C THR A 255 -4.69 -5.05 7.05
N LYS A 256 -5.24 -5.09 5.84
CA LYS A 256 -6.64 -4.79 5.50
C LYS A 256 -7.37 -6.09 5.24
N ARG A 257 -7.63 -6.82 6.33
CA ARG A 257 -8.11 -8.21 6.33
C ARG A 257 -9.51 -8.37 6.93
N VAL A 258 -10.21 -7.27 7.16
CA VAL A 258 -11.57 -7.29 7.70
C VAL A 258 -12.54 -7.26 6.53
N CYS A 259 -13.39 -8.28 6.44
CA CYS A 259 -14.48 -8.35 5.46
C CYS A 259 -15.81 -7.96 6.11
N LEU A 260 -16.74 -7.52 5.27
CA LEU A 260 -18.12 -7.21 5.63
C LEU A 260 -19.06 -8.00 4.74
N ILE A 261 -20.12 -8.54 5.33
CA ILE A 261 -21.04 -9.50 4.69
C ILE A 261 -22.48 -9.05 4.95
N GLY A 262 -23.30 -9.02 3.90
CA GLY A 262 -24.75 -8.85 4.00
C GLY A 262 -25.47 -10.15 3.65
N LYS A 263 -25.95 -10.89 4.67
CA LYS A 263 -26.55 -12.24 4.48
C LYS A 263 -28.07 -12.24 4.25
N SER A 264 -28.79 -11.32 4.89
CA SER A 264 -30.25 -11.27 4.90
C SER A 264 -30.75 -9.84 5.03
N ARG A 265 -32.05 -9.64 4.78
CA ARG A 265 -32.71 -8.34 4.87
C ARG A 265 -33.25 -8.08 6.27
N THR A 266 -33.24 -6.82 6.68
CA THR A 266 -33.79 -6.34 7.97
C THR A 266 -35.29 -6.05 7.92
N TYR A 267 -35.91 -6.24 6.76
CA TYR A 267 -37.30 -5.92 6.46
C TYR A 267 -37.90 -7.06 5.61
N PRO A 268 -39.22 -7.25 5.58
CA PRO A 268 -39.88 -8.26 4.75
C PRO A 268 -39.96 -7.85 3.26
N PRO A 269 -40.13 -8.80 2.31
CA PRO A 269 -40.14 -8.49 0.87
C PRO A 269 -41.17 -7.44 0.43
N ALA A 270 -42.31 -7.36 1.12
CA ALA A 270 -43.38 -6.41 0.83
C ALA A 270 -42.95 -4.93 1.00
N GLU A 271 -41.89 -4.67 1.79
CA GLU A 271 -41.40 -3.32 2.07
C GLU A 271 -40.28 -2.85 1.12
N GLU A 272 -39.87 -3.68 0.13
CA GLU A 272 -38.73 -3.36 -0.75
C GLU A 272 -38.85 -2.00 -1.43
N ALA A 273 -40.03 -1.65 -1.93
CA ALA A 273 -40.23 -0.36 -2.61
C ALA A 273 -39.90 0.83 -1.69
N GLY A 274 -40.42 0.83 -0.47
CA GLY A 274 -40.13 1.89 0.51
C GLY A 274 -38.69 1.88 1.01
N VAL A 275 -38.04 0.72 1.05
CA VAL A 275 -36.61 0.63 1.41
C VAL A 275 -35.73 1.14 0.27
N ASP A 276 -36.07 0.86 -0.99
CA ASP A 276 -35.34 1.38 -2.15
C ASP A 276 -35.46 2.90 -2.28
N GLU A 277 -36.61 3.50 -1.91
CA GLU A 277 -36.75 4.94 -1.79
C GLU A 277 -35.79 5.51 -0.74
N ARG A 278 -35.72 4.90 0.46
CA ARG A 278 -34.77 5.29 1.51
C ARG A 278 -33.32 5.13 1.08
N ARG A 279 -33.00 4.05 0.35
CA ARG A 279 -31.68 3.78 -0.25
C ARG A 279 -31.31 4.88 -1.24
N THR A 280 -32.24 5.28 -2.11
CA THR A 280 -32.07 6.39 -3.05
C THR A 280 -31.81 7.71 -2.32
N TRP A 281 -32.61 8.00 -1.29
CA TRP A 281 -32.42 9.20 -0.47
C TRP A 281 -31.07 9.21 0.24
N TYR A 282 -30.64 8.07 0.79
CA TYR A 282 -29.33 7.93 1.42
C TYR A 282 -28.19 8.26 0.44
N LEU A 283 -28.23 7.72 -0.78
CA LEU A 283 -27.24 8.01 -1.81
C LEU A 283 -27.18 9.51 -2.14
N HIS A 284 -28.34 10.15 -2.34
CA HIS A 284 -28.39 11.59 -2.61
C HIS A 284 -27.90 12.45 -1.44
N SER A 285 -28.18 12.04 -0.20
CA SER A 285 -27.72 12.75 1.01
C SER A 285 -26.18 12.81 1.10
N ARG A 286 -25.48 11.84 0.50
CA ARG A 286 -24.01 11.76 0.49
C ARG A 286 -23.35 12.73 -0.49
N ARG A 287 -24.11 13.28 -1.46
CA ARG A 287 -23.60 14.25 -2.45
C ARG A 287 -22.98 15.50 -1.80
N GLY A 288 -23.52 15.94 -0.66
CA GLY A 288 -23.06 17.15 0.06
C GLY A 288 -21.82 16.97 0.93
N LEU A 289 -21.38 15.73 1.20
CA LEU A 289 -20.21 15.45 2.04
C LEU A 289 -18.90 15.32 1.25
N SER A 290 -19.00 15.10 -0.07
CA SER A 290 -17.85 14.94 -0.98
C SER A 290 -17.50 16.24 -1.75
N GLY A 291 -18.31 17.29 -1.64
CA GLY A 291 -18.01 18.65 -2.12
C GLY A 291 -17.29 19.47 -1.06
N GLY A 292 -16.15 20.08 -1.41
CA GLY A 292 -15.21 20.66 -0.44
C GLY A 292 -15.76 21.81 0.43
N GLY A 293 -15.47 21.72 1.73
CA GLY A 293 -15.21 22.83 2.65
C GLY A 293 -16.41 23.66 3.16
N PRO A 294 -16.45 24.03 4.46
CA PRO A 294 -17.24 25.18 4.90
C PRO A 294 -16.64 26.45 4.29
N LEU A 295 -17.47 27.29 3.68
CA LEU A 295 -17.13 28.70 3.48
C LEU A 295 -16.79 29.30 4.85
N CYS A 296 -15.54 29.71 5.04
CA CYS A 296 -15.17 30.57 6.15
C CYS A 296 -16.06 31.82 6.09
N PRO A 297 -16.77 32.22 7.16
CA PRO A 297 -17.34 33.55 7.20
C PRO A 297 -16.16 34.53 7.23
N ALA A 298 -16.05 35.36 6.20
CA ALA A 298 -15.10 36.46 6.17
C ALA A 298 -15.31 37.34 7.42
N PRO A 299 -14.24 37.88 8.04
CA PRO A 299 -14.40 38.79 9.16
C PRO A 299 -15.18 40.02 8.70
N GLN A 300 -16.21 40.37 9.45
CA GLN A 300 -16.99 41.60 9.27
C GLN A 300 -16.03 42.80 9.25
N ALA A 301 -15.82 43.38 8.08
CA ALA A 301 -15.27 44.72 7.97
C ALA A 301 -16.40 45.71 8.27
N ALA A 302 -16.17 46.52 9.29
CA ALA A 302 -17.05 47.58 9.72
C ALA A 302 -17.33 48.59 8.59
N ALA A 303 -18.55 49.11 8.61
CA ALA A 303 -19.05 50.13 7.71
C ALA A 303 -18.24 51.44 7.77
N CYS A 304 -18.01 52.05 6.61
CA CYS A 304 -18.10 53.49 6.45
C CYS A 304 -18.45 53.85 5.00
N SER A 305 -19.39 54.78 4.89
CA SER A 305 -20.06 55.28 3.70
C SER A 305 -19.32 56.50 3.12
N SER A 306 -19.32 56.69 1.79
CA SER A 306 -19.49 57.99 1.09
C SER A 306 -19.41 57.86 -0.45
N ASP A 307 -20.52 58.22 -1.09
CA ASP A 307 -20.72 59.05 -2.30
C ASP A 307 -19.85 58.95 -3.58
N HIS A 308 -20.48 58.42 -4.65
CA HIS A 308 -20.66 58.93 -6.06
C HIS A 308 -19.50 59.54 -6.91
N PRO A 309 -19.64 59.65 -8.27
CA PRO A 309 -19.85 58.64 -9.34
C PRO A 309 -18.85 58.83 -10.53
N ASP A 310 -19.20 58.32 -11.73
CA ASP A 310 -18.48 58.31 -13.04
C ASP A 310 -17.39 57.23 -13.19
N GLY A 311 -17.34 56.38 -14.21
CA GLY A 311 -17.96 56.32 -15.52
C GLY A 311 -16.85 55.89 -16.50
N ASP A 312 -16.94 54.69 -17.10
CA ASP A 312 -16.63 54.41 -18.52
C ASP A 312 -16.58 52.90 -18.82
N ARG A 313 -17.02 52.55 -20.03
CA ARG A 313 -17.14 51.20 -20.61
C ARG A 313 -15.81 50.74 -21.23
N THR A 314 -15.54 49.43 -21.16
CA THR A 314 -14.89 48.54 -22.16
C THR A 314 -14.52 47.24 -21.43
N GLY A 315 -14.69 46.00 -21.88
CA GLY A 315 -14.99 45.40 -23.18
C GLY A 315 -14.04 44.21 -23.41
N GLY A 316 -14.48 42.97 -23.13
CA GLY A 316 -13.83 41.69 -23.52
C GLY A 316 -12.64 41.26 -22.63
N THR A 317 -12.37 39.99 -22.33
CA THR A 317 -12.84 38.69 -22.83
C THR A 317 -12.62 37.64 -21.72
N GLY A 318 -13.67 36.92 -21.34
CA GLY A 318 -13.56 35.75 -20.48
C GLY A 318 -13.01 34.54 -21.25
N ALA A 319 -12.10 33.81 -20.61
CA ALA A 319 -11.74 32.45 -21.00
C ALA A 319 -11.97 31.56 -19.77
N GLN A 320 -13.23 31.17 -19.59
CA GLN A 320 -13.66 30.16 -18.64
C GLN A 320 -13.54 28.81 -19.36
N CYS A 321 -12.61 27.97 -18.89
CA CYS A 321 -12.46 26.61 -19.38
C CYS A 321 -13.53 25.74 -18.70
N ASP A 322 -14.70 25.65 -19.32
CA ASP A 322 -15.74 24.70 -18.94
C ASP A 322 -15.31 23.29 -19.36
N LEU A 323 -15.20 22.40 -18.37
CA LEU A 323 -15.21 20.96 -18.58
C LEU A 323 -16.68 20.58 -18.85
N GLU A 324 -17.08 20.61 -20.11
CA GLU A 324 -18.31 19.98 -20.58
C GLU A 324 -18.20 18.47 -20.35
N VAL A 325 -18.77 17.99 -19.26
CA VAL A 325 -19.18 16.59 -19.13
C VAL A 325 -20.50 16.48 -19.89
N SER A 326 -20.45 15.83 -21.06
CA SER A 326 -21.62 15.55 -21.92
C SER A 326 -22.81 15.06 -21.09
N GLU A 327 -23.87 15.87 -21.01
CA GLU A 327 -25.12 15.60 -20.26
C GLU A 327 -25.79 14.27 -20.63
N ALA A 328 -25.52 13.73 -21.82
CA ALA A 328 -26.05 12.44 -22.29
C ALA A 328 -25.58 11.21 -21.48
N GLN A 329 -24.50 11.30 -20.68
CA GLN A 329 -24.05 10.20 -19.80
C GLN A 329 -24.67 10.23 -18.39
N ALA A 330 -25.39 11.31 -18.04
CA ALA A 330 -25.97 11.47 -16.71
C ALA A 330 -27.37 10.83 -16.56
N GLU A 331 -28.05 10.53 -17.68
CA GLU A 331 -29.35 9.88 -17.67
C GLU A 331 -29.21 8.39 -17.26
N GLY A 332 -29.73 8.05 -16.07
CA GLY A 332 -29.79 6.67 -15.57
C GLY A 332 -28.78 6.29 -14.48
N LEU A 333 -27.87 7.20 -14.09
CA LEU A 333 -26.96 6.98 -12.96
C LEU A 333 -27.68 7.10 -11.61
N TRP A 334 -27.34 6.22 -10.66
CA TRP A 334 -27.90 6.32 -9.31
C TRP A 334 -27.33 7.49 -8.51
N LEU A 335 -26.07 7.86 -8.76
CA LEU A 335 -25.47 9.07 -8.23
C LEU A 335 -24.51 9.68 -9.27
N PRO A 336 -24.68 10.95 -9.65
CA PRO A 336 -23.76 11.61 -10.57
C PRO A 336 -22.40 11.82 -9.89
N GLY A 337 -21.32 11.71 -10.66
CA GLY A 337 -19.94 11.96 -10.20
C GLY A 337 -19.15 10.71 -9.82
N PHE A 338 -19.74 9.52 -9.85
CA PHE A 338 -18.95 8.29 -9.91
C PHE A 338 -18.21 8.22 -11.24
N GLN A 339 -16.91 7.94 -11.18
CA GLN A 339 -16.09 7.74 -12.37
C GLN A 339 -15.36 6.41 -12.22
N PRO A 340 -15.67 5.41 -13.07
CA PRO A 340 -14.87 4.19 -13.13
C PRO A 340 -13.40 4.54 -13.42
N ARG A 341 -12.45 3.75 -12.91
CA ARG A 341 -11.04 3.88 -13.30
C ARG A 341 -10.90 3.77 -14.82
N GLU A 342 -9.95 4.52 -15.39
CA GLU A 342 -9.61 4.43 -16.81
C GLU A 342 -9.23 2.99 -17.20
N LYS A 343 -9.55 2.52 -18.41
CA LYS A 343 -9.14 1.18 -18.89
C LYS A 343 -7.62 0.99 -18.94
N VAL A 344 -6.85 2.07 -19.05
CA VAL A 344 -5.38 2.02 -19.12
C VAL A 344 -4.78 2.62 -17.84
N GLU A 345 -3.86 1.91 -17.19
CA GLU A 345 -3.09 2.48 -16.08
C GLU A 345 -1.92 3.29 -16.59
N ARG A 346 -1.91 4.61 -16.37
CA ARG A 346 -0.69 5.41 -16.58
C ARG A 346 0.33 5.04 -15.50
N VAL A 347 1.43 4.40 -15.89
CA VAL A 347 2.52 4.05 -14.99
C VAL A 347 3.19 5.33 -14.48
N ARG A 348 3.02 5.66 -13.20
CA ARG A 348 3.61 6.85 -12.54
C ARG A 348 4.82 6.49 -11.68
N ASN A 349 5.80 5.78 -12.26
CA ASN A 349 6.99 5.29 -11.54
C ASN A 349 8.27 6.06 -11.90
N CYS A 350 8.14 7.24 -12.49
CA CYS A 350 9.25 8.06 -12.98
C CYS A 350 10.06 7.40 -14.12
N ALA A 351 9.75 6.17 -14.56
CA ALA A 351 10.47 5.50 -15.64
C ALA A 351 10.16 6.09 -17.02
N SER A 352 9.07 6.84 -17.15
CA SER A 352 8.73 7.59 -18.37
C SER A 352 9.50 8.91 -18.51
N LEU A 353 10.04 9.44 -17.39
CA LEU A 353 10.78 10.69 -17.42
C LEU A 353 12.20 10.45 -17.98
N PRO A 354 12.70 11.36 -18.85
CA PRO A 354 14.10 11.31 -19.29
C PRO A 354 15.06 11.31 -18.09
N ARG A 355 16.11 10.47 -18.15
CA ARG A 355 17.09 10.37 -17.05
C ARG A 355 17.76 11.70 -16.76
N ASP A 356 18.11 12.45 -17.78
CA ASP A 356 18.74 13.76 -17.64
C ASP A 356 17.85 14.74 -16.87
N PHE A 357 16.53 14.67 -17.05
CA PHE A 357 15.58 15.48 -16.28
C PHE A 357 15.54 15.06 -14.81
N ILE A 358 15.50 13.75 -14.54
CA ILE A 358 15.57 13.24 -13.16
C ILE A 358 16.87 13.68 -12.50
N ASP A 359 18.00 13.53 -13.19
CA ASP A 359 19.33 13.86 -12.68
C ASP A 359 19.45 15.37 -12.42
N GLN A 360 18.91 16.22 -13.30
CA GLN A 360 18.85 17.67 -13.09
C GLN A 360 18.09 18.03 -11.81
N VAL A 361 16.89 17.46 -11.60
CA VAL A 361 16.10 17.73 -10.39
C VAL A 361 16.82 17.19 -9.15
N VAL A 362 17.42 16.01 -9.21
CA VAL A 362 18.18 15.42 -8.09
C VAL A 362 19.39 16.30 -7.75
N LEU A 363 20.14 16.78 -8.75
CA LEU A 363 21.28 17.67 -8.54
C LEU A 363 20.85 18.99 -7.91
N GLN A 364 19.80 19.62 -8.44
CA GLN A 364 19.29 20.88 -7.90
C GLN A 364 18.88 20.74 -6.43
N VAL A 365 18.15 19.67 -6.07
CA VAL A 365 17.77 19.43 -4.67
C VAL A 365 18.99 19.12 -3.79
N ALA A 366 19.97 18.40 -4.32
CA ALA A 366 21.19 18.10 -3.57
C ALA A 366 22.03 19.37 -3.34
N ASP A 367 22.18 20.23 -4.33
CA ASP A 367 22.89 21.50 -4.21
C ASP A 367 22.24 22.44 -3.19
N LEU A 368 20.91 22.48 -3.13
CA LEU A 368 20.18 23.22 -2.10
C LEU A 368 20.51 22.73 -0.69
N LEU A 369 20.58 21.41 -0.50
CA LEU A 369 20.93 20.79 0.78
C LEU A 369 22.41 20.99 1.14
N LEU A 370 23.30 21.02 0.15
CA LEU A 370 24.75 21.14 0.35
C LEU A 370 25.22 22.59 0.53
N ASN A 371 24.60 23.57 -0.16
CA ASN A 371 25.04 24.97 -0.15
C ASN A 371 24.52 25.81 1.02
N ARG A 372 23.53 25.34 1.78
CA ARG A 372 23.05 26.06 2.99
C ARG A 372 24.13 26.23 4.06
N ARG A 373 25.15 25.37 4.04
CA ARG A 373 26.39 25.47 4.85
C ARG A 373 27.18 26.76 4.66
N LYS A 374 27.10 27.41 3.48
CA LYS A 374 27.91 28.60 3.16
C LYS A 374 27.31 29.91 3.67
N SER A 375 26.04 29.91 4.10
CA SER A 375 25.31 31.15 4.46
C SER A 375 25.37 31.50 5.96
N HIS A 376 25.94 30.63 6.81
CA HIS A 376 26.07 30.82 8.26
C HIS A 376 27.52 30.72 8.78
N ALA A 377 28.50 31.16 7.98
CA ALA A 377 29.88 31.34 8.45
C ALA A 377 30.03 32.73 9.12
N GLY A 378 29.58 32.84 10.38
CA GLY A 378 29.62 34.08 11.15
C GLY A 378 29.67 33.84 12.65
N SER A 379 30.68 33.11 13.13
CA SER A 379 31.34 33.33 14.44
C SER A 379 32.37 32.21 14.71
N PRO A 380 33.60 32.54 15.11
CA PRO A 380 34.60 31.53 15.45
C PRO A 380 34.40 31.11 16.92
N ARG A 381 34.08 29.84 17.15
CA ARG A 381 34.40 29.19 18.42
C ARG A 381 35.16 27.90 18.15
N GLU A 382 36.39 27.95 18.64
CA GLU A 382 37.44 26.97 18.53
C GLU A 382 36.99 25.63 19.15
N GLY A 383 36.87 24.63 18.29
CA GLY A 383 36.57 23.25 18.63
C GLY A 383 37.01 22.40 17.45
N THR A 384 38.08 21.63 17.64
CA THR A 384 38.72 20.81 16.61
C THR A 384 37.78 19.72 16.09
N CYS A 385 36.95 20.05 15.10
CA CYS A 385 36.27 19.07 14.26
C CYS A 385 37.27 18.54 13.22
N LYS A 386 37.56 17.23 13.25
CA LYS A 386 38.29 16.58 12.16
C LYS A 386 37.56 16.84 10.85
N ALA A 387 38.23 17.57 9.96
CA ALA A 387 37.80 17.85 8.60
C ALA A 387 37.63 16.54 7.81
N TRP A 388 36.79 16.64 6.78
CA TRP A 388 36.70 15.65 5.71
C TRP A 388 38.10 15.43 5.15
N ASN A 389 38.66 14.22 5.25
CA ASN A 389 39.94 13.94 4.61
C ASN A 389 39.68 13.84 3.10
N GLY A 390 39.92 14.93 2.39
CA GLY A 390 40.00 14.92 0.94
C GLY A 390 41.13 13.97 0.52
N GLY A 391 40.78 12.94 -0.25
CA GLY A 391 41.76 12.16 -0.99
C GLY A 391 42.32 13.04 -2.10
N GLY A 392 43.42 13.75 -1.82
CA GLY A 392 44.22 14.39 -2.87
C GLY A 392 44.91 13.34 -3.76
N PRO A 393 45.31 13.70 -4.99
CA PRO A 393 46.05 12.81 -5.87
C PRO A 393 47.44 12.51 -5.29
N VAL A 394 47.82 11.23 -5.29
CA VAL A 394 49.13 10.78 -4.80
C VAL A 394 50.20 11.08 -5.84
N HIS A 395 51.19 11.90 -5.48
CA HIS A 395 52.46 11.99 -6.20
C HIS A 395 53.58 11.50 -5.26
N LEU A 396 54.43 10.59 -5.77
CA LEU A 396 55.54 9.99 -5.03
C LEU A 396 56.62 11.02 -4.63
N GLY A 397 57.17 10.88 -3.42
CA GLY A 397 58.41 11.57 -3.01
C GLY A 397 58.75 11.52 -1.51
N ALA A 398 59.47 10.48 -1.08
CA ALA A 398 60.59 10.41 -0.13
C ALA A 398 60.59 11.04 1.32
N LEU A 399 60.96 10.17 2.28
CA LEU A 399 61.97 10.27 3.37
C LEU A 399 61.69 10.93 4.76
N GLY A 400 61.74 10.07 5.81
CA GLY A 400 62.37 10.23 7.16
C GLY A 400 61.64 11.06 8.24
N ILE A 401 61.75 10.89 9.57
CA ILE A 401 62.53 10.03 10.50
C ILE A 401 62.01 10.37 11.95
N LEU A 402 62.03 9.39 12.90
CA LEU A 402 61.97 9.47 14.40
C LEU A 402 60.70 10.01 15.10
N GLY A 403 60.22 9.56 16.26
CA GLY A 403 60.66 8.58 17.27
C GLY A 403 60.15 9.00 18.69
N LEU A 404 59.81 8.00 19.55
CA LEU A 404 59.55 8.06 21.03
C LEU A 404 58.18 8.63 21.49
N GLY A 405 57.43 8.11 22.48
CA GLY A 405 57.53 6.98 23.41
C GLY A 405 56.64 7.20 24.66
N VAL A 406 56.05 6.12 25.21
CA VAL A 406 55.62 5.89 26.64
C VAL A 406 54.37 6.66 27.15
N SER A 407 53.49 6.23 28.08
CA SER A 407 52.86 4.98 28.57
C SER A 407 51.97 5.38 29.80
N LEU A 408 50.86 4.65 30.04
CA LEU A 408 50.06 4.53 31.30
C LEU A 408 49.31 5.80 31.82
N CYS A 409 48.14 5.78 32.48
CA CYS A 409 47.33 4.73 33.12
C CYS A 409 45.85 5.19 33.31
N ARG A 410 44.94 4.18 33.44
CA ARG A 410 43.54 4.17 33.94
C ARG A 410 43.33 5.05 35.21
N THR A 411 42.16 5.61 35.58
CA THR A 411 40.78 5.07 35.66
C THR A 411 39.78 6.18 36.10
N LEU A 412 38.48 5.98 35.80
CA LEU A 412 37.26 6.54 36.45
C LEU A 412 36.82 7.99 36.15
N LEU A 413 35.79 8.15 35.32
CA LEU A 413 34.41 8.43 35.77
C LEU A 413 33.44 8.47 34.59
N ARG A 414 32.29 7.80 34.80
CA ARG A 414 31.11 7.81 33.94
C ARG A 414 30.51 9.21 33.94
N ASP A 415 30.34 9.80 32.77
CA ASP A 415 29.05 10.28 32.25
C ASP A 415 29.27 11.06 30.93
N SER A 416 28.27 11.02 30.05
CA SER A 416 28.25 11.66 28.71
C SER A 416 28.93 10.90 27.56
N LYS A 417 28.34 9.78 27.12
CA LYS A 417 28.44 9.33 25.71
C LYS A 417 27.20 9.76 24.92
N LYS A 418 27.03 11.07 24.72
CA LYS A 418 26.42 11.59 23.49
C LYS A 418 27.58 11.94 22.56
N GLY A 419 27.93 11.04 21.66
CA GLY A 419 28.87 11.34 20.58
C GLY A 419 28.34 12.50 19.72
N PRO A 420 29.20 13.37 19.19
CA PRO A 420 28.77 14.56 18.46
C PRO A 420 27.97 14.17 17.21
N CYS A 421 26.71 14.62 17.18
CA CYS A 421 25.80 14.48 16.05
C CYS A 421 26.24 15.46 14.95
N LEU A 422 26.80 14.95 13.85
CA LEU A 422 26.87 15.71 12.59
C LEU A 422 25.44 15.96 12.12
N ARG A 423 24.93 17.18 12.34
CA ARG A 423 23.67 17.66 11.76
C ARG A 423 23.89 17.92 10.28
N THR A 424 23.43 17.01 9.42
CA THR A 424 23.09 17.36 8.04
C THR A 424 21.83 18.22 8.11
N GLU A 425 21.86 19.43 7.56
CA GLU A 425 20.65 20.26 7.49
C GLU A 425 19.61 19.59 6.59
N SER A 426 18.34 19.69 6.99
CA SER A 426 17.23 19.08 6.29
C SER A 426 16.25 20.13 5.80
N LEU A 427 15.70 19.91 4.62
CA LEU A 427 14.68 20.76 4.03
C LEU A 427 13.33 20.07 4.12
N SER A 428 12.29 20.81 4.50
CA SER A 428 10.92 20.35 4.32
C SER A 428 10.62 20.17 2.82
N LEU A 429 9.72 19.24 2.50
CA LEU A 429 9.26 19.05 1.12
C LEU A 429 8.67 20.34 0.51
N ALA A 430 8.09 21.21 1.35
CA ALA A 430 7.60 22.51 0.92
C ALA A 430 8.76 23.41 0.47
N GLU A 431 9.82 23.55 1.27
CA GLU A 431 11.00 24.34 0.91
C GLU A 431 11.66 23.82 -0.38
N VAL A 432 11.77 22.49 -0.55
CA VAL A 432 12.30 21.91 -1.79
C VAL A 432 11.39 22.23 -2.99
N ALA A 433 10.07 22.12 -2.81
CA ALA A 433 9.11 22.42 -3.88
C ALA A 433 9.16 23.90 -4.29
N TRP A 434 9.32 24.83 -3.35
CA TRP A 434 9.43 26.27 -3.62
C TRP A 434 10.62 26.64 -4.51
N GLN A 435 11.67 25.82 -4.51
CA GLN A 435 12.88 26.05 -5.30
C GLN A 435 12.81 25.42 -6.71
N LEU A 436 11.76 24.65 -7.00
CA LEU A 436 11.51 24.07 -8.31
C LEU A 436 10.44 24.88 -9.05
N ASP A 437 10.60 25.06 -10.35
CA ASP A 437 9.62 25.77 -11.16
C ASP A 437 8.30 24.99 -11.28
N ARG A 438 7.21 25.72 -11.54
CA ARG A 438 5.86 25.15 -11.60
C ARG A 438 5.71 24.12 -12.72
N ALA A 439 6.45 24.23 -13.83
CA ALA A 439 6.38 23.26 -14.93
C ALA A 439 7.01 21.93 -14.52
N THR A 440 8.19 21.97 -13.88
CA THR A 440 8.84 20.78 -13.29
C THR A 440 7.94 20.08 -12.27
N LEU A 441 7.34 20.82 -11.32
CA LEU A 441 6.45 20.23 -10.32
C LEU A 441 5.20 19.58 -10.94
N ARG A 442 4.60 20.23 -11.95
CA ARG A 442 3.45 19.68 -12.69
C ARG A 442 3.84 18.40 -13.42
N ARG A 443 4.99 18.40 -14.10
CA ARG A 443 5.51 17.24 -14.81
C ARG A 443 5.80 16.07 -13.87
N LEU A 444 6.46 16.34 -12.74
CA LEU A 444 6.70 15.34 -11.69
C LEU A 444 5.39 14.77 -11.12
N LYS A 445 4.37 15.61 -10.92
CA LYS A 445 3.04 15.18 -10.44
C LYS A 445 2.32 14.30 -11.48
N HIS A 446 2.43 14.65 -12.76
CA HIS A 446 1.76 13.93 -13.84
C HIS A 446 2.42 12.57 -14.14
N GLU A 447 3.75 12.53 -14.21
CA GLU A 447 4.50 11.37 -14.72
C GLU A 447 5.17 10.50 -13.63
N CYS A 448 5.38 11.04 -12.42
CA CYS A 448 6.21 10.40 -11.38
C CYS A 448 5.52 10.39 -10.00
N GLY A 449 4.21 10.69 -9.94
CA GLY A 449 3.48 10.70 -8.68
C GLY A 449 3.91 11.81 -7.70
N GLY A 450 4.68 12.80 -8.18
CA GLY A 450 5.11 13.98 -7.44
C GLY A 450 6.58 13.97 -6.97
N LEU A 451 7.04 15.14 -6.52
CA LEU A 451 8.41 15.37 -6.04
C LEU A 451 8.84 14.42 -4.92
N GLN A 452 7.96 14.18 -3.94
CA GLN A 452 8.28 13.28 -2.83
C GLN A 452 8.57 11.85 -3.29
N THR A 453 7.87 11.38 -4.32
CA THR A 453 8.07 10.06 -4.91
C THR A 453 9.42 9.97 -5.60
N LEU A 454 9.79 10.99 -6.39
CA LEU A 454 11.12 11.09 -6.99
C LEU A 454 12.23 10.99 -5.93
N LEU A 455 12.16 11.80 -4.88
CA LEU A 455 13.18 11.84 -3.83
C LEU A 455 13.28 10.51 -3.06
N ARG A 456 12.15 9.84 -2.83
CA ARG A 456 12.13 8.49 -2.22
C ARG A 456 12.69 7.40 -3.14
N ASN A 457 12.59 7.57 -4.45
CA ASN A 457 13.15 6.64 -5.43
C ASN A 457 14.64 6.88 -5.66
N SER A 458 15.12 8.11 -5.47
CA SER A 458 16.54 8.50 -5.49
C SER A 458 17.27 8.11 -4.19
N ARG A 459 17.11 6.85 -3.77
CA ARG A 459 17.62 6.29 -2.50
C ARG A 459 19.12 6.35 -2.34
N GLN A 460 19.86 6.45 -3.44
CA GLN A 460 21.30 6.65 -3.39
C GLN A 460 21.61 7.96 -2.66
N VAL A 461 20.90 9.03 -3.01
CA VAL A 461 21.23 10.41 -2.63
C VAL A 461 20.46 10.88 -1.41
N PHE A 462 19.15 10.58 -1.34
CA PHE A 462 18.27 11.17 -0.34
C PHE A 462 17.70 10.18 0.66
N GLU A 463 17.42 10.69 1.86
CA GLU A 463 16.61 10.05 2.89
C GLU A 463 15.44 11.00 3.26
N VAL A 464 14.21 10.51 3.14
CA VAL A 464 12.99 11.30 3.43
C VAL A 464 12.34 10.81 4.71
N LEU A 465 12.45 11.58 5.79
CA LEU A 465 11.93 11.28 7.13
C LEU A 465 11.04 12.44 7.59
N ASP A 466 9.85 12.14 8.11
CA ASP A 466 8.91 13.13 8.69
C ASP A 466 8.65 14.35 7.81
N GLY A 467 8.51 14.14 6.49
CA GLY A 467 8.27 15.22 5.52
C GLY A 467 9.48 16.11 5.24
N ARG A 468 10.67 15.72 5.72
CA ARG A 468 11.95 16.40 5.49
C ARG A 468 12.90 15.53 4.67
N VAL A 469 13.68 16.18 3.83
CA VAL A 469 14.65 15.60 2.91
C VAL A 469 16.04 15.85 3.44
N HIS A 470 16.85 14.79 3.48
CA HIS A 470 18.23 14.81 3.95
C HIS A 470 19.14 14.23 2.87
N ILE A 471 20.37 14.71 2.76
CA ILE A 471 21.44 13.96 2.09
C ILE A 471 21.74 12.70 2.91
N ARG A 472 21.73 11.55 2.25
CA ARG A 472 21.90 10.25 2.90
C ARG A 472 23.34 10.04 3.35
N ASP A 473 23.52 9.66 4.61
CA ASP A 473 24.84 9.31 5.18
C ASP A 473 25.04 7.78 5.21
N TRP A 474 25.81 7.29 4.24
CA TRP A 474 26.09 5.86 4.09
C TRP A 474 26.98 5.27 5.21
N ARG A 475 27.66 6.08 6.02
CA ARG A 475 28.46 5.58 7.16
C ARG A 475 27.58 4.98 8.25
N ARG A 476 26.36 5.51 8.42
CA ARG A 476 25.39 5.05 9.42
C ARG A 476 24.76 3.70 9.05
N GLU A 477 24.61 3.40 7.77
CA GLU A 477 24.03 2.13 7.30
C GLU A 477 24.99 0.95 7.48
N LEU A 478 26.28 1.14 7.20
CA LEU A 478 27.32 0.12 7.47
C LEU A 478 27.45 -0.23 8.96
N GLN A 479 27.08 0.69 9.85
CA GLN A 479 27.01 0.42 11.29
C GLN A 479 25.76 -0.38 11.69
N ARG A 480 24.64 -0.22 10.97
CA ARG A 480 23.39 -0.97 11.18
C ARG A 480 23.49 -2.42 10.69
N GLU A 481 24.26 -2.70 9.65
CA GLU A 481 24.47 -4.07 9.13
C GLU A 481 25.23 -4.99 10.11
N LYS A 482 25.84 -4.46 11.18
CA LYS A 482 26.48 -5.27 12.23
C LYS A 482 25.50 -5.84 13.26
N HIS A 483 24.21 -5.50 13.22
CA HIS A 483 23.17 -6.14 14.03
C HIS A 483 22.49 -7.28 13.24
N PRO A 484 22.27 -8.49 13.82
CA PRO A 484 21.90 -9.69 13.05
C PRO A 484 20.52 -9.69 12.38
N GLU A 485 19.72 -8.63 12.50
CA GLU A 485 18.28 -8.66 12.15
C GLU A 485 17.87 -7.78 10.95
N ALA A 486 18.80 -7.11 10.26
CA ALA A 486 18.49 -6.27 9.10
C ALA A 486 19.18 -6.76 7.81
N LYS A 487 18.65 -7.81 7.16
CA LYS A 487 19.05 -8.19 5.80
C LYS A 487 18.47 -7.20 4.77
N ARG A 488 19.12 -6.06 4.52
CA ARG A 488 18.86 -5.18 3.36
C ARG A 488 20.13 -4.51 2.79
N GLY A 489 21.25 -5.24 2.75
CA GLY A 489 22.35 -4.89 1.85
C GLY A 489 21.93 -5.12 0.38
N PRO A 490 22.46 -4.36 -0.59
CA PRO A 490 22.22 -4.63 -2.00
C PRO A 490 22.67 -6.06 -2.34
N SER A 491 21.86 -6.79 -3.11
CA SER A 491 22.23 -8.16 -3.51
C SER A 491 23.56 -8.14 -4.27
N SER A 492 24.32 -9.24 -4.19
CA SER A 492 25.53 -9.47 -4.99
C SER A 492 25.32 -9.16 -6.49
N GLU A 493 24.08 -9.28 -6.97
CA GLU A 493 23.67 -9.03 -8.36
C GLU A 493 23.53 -7.54 -8.72
N ALA A 494 23.30 -6.64 -7.74
CA ALA A 494 23.15 -5.19 -7.97
C ALA A 494 24.45 -4.40 -7.71
N PHE A 495 25.48 -5.03 -7.15
CA PHE A 495 26.73 -4.39 -6.76
C PHE A 495 27.48 -3.80 -7.95
N LYS A 496 27.81 -2.50 -7.87
CA LYS A 496 28.54 -1.71 -8.87
C LYS A 496 27.90 -1.67 -10.28
N THR A 497 26.58 -1.86 -10.36
CA THR A 497 25.83 -1.75 -11.63
C THR A 497 25.48 -0.32 -12.03
N ARG A 498 25.72 0.65 -11.15
CA ARG A 498 25.46 2.08 -11.35
C ARG A 498 26.62 2.91 -10.80
N ILE A 499 26.88 4.07 -11.40
CA ILE A 499 27.88 5.04 -10.92
C ILE A 499 27.46 5.59 -9.56
N CYS A 500 28.45 5.84 -8.70
CA CYS A 500 28.26 6.43 -7.39
C CYS A 500 27.98 7.94 -7.50
N TRP A 501 26.75 8.36 -7.19
CA TRP A 501 26.37 9.77 -7.23
C TRP A 501 27.27 10.63 -6.34
N PHE A 502 27.63 10.18 -5.13
CA PHE A 502 28.52 10.95 -4.25
C PHE A 502 29.94 11.07 -4.78
N PHE A 503 30.42 10.07 -5.50
CA PHE A 503 31.73 10.14 -6.13
C PHE A 503 31.75 11.19 -7.25
N THR A 504 30.67 11.27 -8.03
CA THR A 504 30.58 12.16 -9.19
C THR A 504 30.17 13.59 -8.85
N HIS A 505 29.28 13.78 -7.87
CA HIS A 505 28.58 15.05 -7.68
C HIS A 505 28.70 15.66 -6.28
N HIS A 506 29.07 14.89 -5.26
CA HIS A 506 29.25 15.47 -3.92
C HIS A 506 30.60 16.21 -3.86
N PRO A 507 30.65 17.47 -3.37
CA PRO A 507 31.89 18.28 -3.34
C PRO A 507 33.07 17.59 -2.65
N ASP A 508 32.78 16.85 -1.59
CA ASP A 508 33.78 16.12 -0.81
C ASP A 508 33.95 14.64 -1.22
N GLY A 509 33.33 14.24 -2.34
CA GLY A 509 33.36 12.88 -2.86
C GLY A 509 32.59 11.84 -2.03
N CYS A 510 32.69 10.57 -2.43
CA CYS A 510 32.05 9.48 -1.71
C CYS A 510 32.78 9.18 -0.38
N VAL A 511 32.00 9.08 0.70
CA VAL A 511 32.50 8.80 2.05
C VAL A 511 32.94 7.35 2.27
N LEU A 512 32.57 6.46 1.35
CA LEU A 512 32.92 5.04 1.42
C LEU A 512 34.18 4.77 0.59
N PRO A 513 35.08 3.89 1.05
CA PRO A 513 36.11 3.34 0.18
C PRO A 513 35.46 2.67 -1.05
N SER A 514 36.10 2.78 -2.22
CA SER A 514 35.60 2.15 -3.47
C SER A 514 35.30 0.65 -3.30
N THR A 515 36.07 -0.05 -2.46
CA THR A 515 35.90 -1.48 -2.18
C THR A 515 34.63 -1.79 -1.39
N SER A 516 34.14 -0.85 -0.59
CA SER A 516 32.94 -1.00 0.27
C SER A 516 31.72 -0.28 -0.28
N CYS A 517 31.89 0.60 -1.28
CA CYS A 517 30.79 1.29 -1.91
C CYS A 517 30.00 0.32 -2.82
N PRO A 518 28.66 0.23 -2.66
CA PRO A 518 27.84 -0.61 -3.52
C PRO A 518 27.68 -0.06 -4.94
N PHE A 519 28.17 1.16 -5.19
CA PHE A 519 28.12 1.85 -6.48
C PHE A 519 29.54 2.07 -7.02
N ALA A 520 29.68 2.12 -8.35
CA ALA A 520 30.96 2.23 -9.02
C ALA A 520 31.57 3.64 -8.87
N HIS A 521 32.81 3.74 -8.40
CA HIS A 521 33.59 4.99 -8.37
C HIS A 521 34.31 5.18 -9.71
N GLY A 522 33.52 5.45 -10.76
CA GLY A 522 34.00 5.66 -12.11
C GLY A 522 33.66 4.51 -13.08
N PRO A 523 33.83 4.72 -14.40
CA PRO A 523 33.44 3.76 -15.42
C PRO A 523 34.16 2.40 -15.32
N GLN A 524 35.39 2.39 -14.79
CA GLN A 524 36.23 1.19 -14.67
C GLN A 524 35.66 0.18 -13.67
N GLU A 525 34.88 0.67 -12.71
CA GLU A 525 34.23 -0.16 -11.70
C GLU A 525 32.82 -0.59 -12.10
N LEU A 526 32.28 -0.01 -13.17
CA LEU A 526 30.90 -0.20 -13.60
C LEU A 526 30.72 -1.59 -14.20
N ARG A 527 29.82 -2.37 -13.60
CA ARG A 527 29.46 -3.70 -14.09
C ARG A 527 28.21 -3.61 -14.95
N PRO A 528 28.14 -4.34 -16.08
CA PRO A 528 26.93 -4.40 -16.86
C PRO A 528 25.79 -5.00 -16.01
N PRO A 529 24.55 -4.50 -16.15
CA PRO A 529 23.40 -5.11 -15.51
C PRO A 529 23.28 -6.56 -15.99
N ARG A 530 23.30 -7.54 -15.08
CA ARG A 530 23.03 -8.93 -15.46
C ARG A 530 21.55 -9.05 -15.79
N PRO A 531 21.16 -9.67 -16.93
CA PRO A 531 19.77 -9.97 -17.18
C PRO A 531 19.23 -10.87 -16.05
N PRO A 532 17.96 -10.73 -15.65
CA PRO A 532 17.36 -11.66 -14.70
C PRO A 532 17.56 -13.07 -15.24
N LYS A 533 18.08 -13.99 -14.40
CA LYS A 533 18.28 -15.38 -14.81
C LYS A 533 16.94 -15.90 -15.33
N LYS A 534 16.80 -16.09 -16.65
CA LYS A 534 15.79 -16.97 -17.21
C LYS A 534 16.03 -18.32 -16.54
N LYS A 535 15.15 -18.74 -15.63
CA LYS A 535 15.18 -20.10 -15.11
C LYS A 535 15.13 -21.01 -16.34
N ARG A 536 16.13 -21.89 -16.48
CA ARG A 536 16.23 -22.85 -17.59
C ARG A 536 14.86 -23.50 -17.77
N GLN A 537 14.28 -23.39 -18.96
CA GLN A 537 13.33 -24.39 -19.41
C GLN A 537 14.11 -25.71 -19.37
N VAL A 538 13.71 -26.59 -18.46
CA VAL A 538 14.13 -27.99 -18.51
C VAL A 538 13.26 -28.64 -19.60
N PRO A 539 13.83 -29.45 -20.50
CA PRO A 539 13.10 -30.08 -21.61
C PRO A 539 11.88 -30.88 -21.15
#